data_AF-A0A3D6EMY1-F1
#
_entry.id   AF-A0A3D6EMY1-F1
#
_cell.length_a   1.000
_cell.length_b   1.000
_cell.length_c   1.000
_cell.angle_alpha   90.00
_cell.angle_beta   90.00
_cell.angle_gamma   90.00
#
_symmetry.space_group_name_H-M   'P 1'
#
loop_
_entity.id
_entity.type
_entity.pdbx_description
1 polymer ?
#
loop_
_entity_poly.entity_id
_entity_poly.type
_entity_poly.pdbx_seq_one_letter_code
_entity_poly.pdbx_strand_id
1 'polypeptide(L)'
;MGSRNPNKEDPEAIRMAFQRLCEAEGVVQLAFGAFKGEFRLLAETPDRIVLGVSDLERGQWRLKAGSRLTLTLLDRGLPYEAVVEFAGHGHLHQVEACHFGLPRLLRALDTHRLADFVPDRPIPCAFSDQHNDVKDGRALAFGEDGLELAPPEGTRILGDMLRLNATSVVELRAAVGDGLALSVRVAYFGEGLWGLRIQESADPLQVSRYRQWLREAQHQQALRDRTRFSPGGLEAARIPGKADPLKAAIRPHLLVDKDPLVLVLAEGEAFPARMAEAVGRKFGIAALDPGRSPLKPTLLDLGAGEDGWGRVKLIVIHQRIRAGTALEYCRRLVQEEACPLPVLVASSEEEANLKRNRAIAAGAVDHLAVEPFHVLSVLRTLDATLALFS
;
A
#
# COMPACT_ATOMS: atom_id res chain seq x y z
N MET A 1 -27.05 -3.27 31.41
CA MET A 1 -25.71 -2.82 30.96
C MET A 1 -24.84 -4.06 30.88
N GLY A 2 -24.68 -4.65 29.69
CA GLY A 2 -23.73 -5.77 29.51
C GLY A 2 -22.31 -5.20 29.54
N SER A 3 -21.40 -5.81 30.31
CA SER A 3 -20.03 -5.32 30.35
C SER A 3 -19.40 -5.47 28.97
N ARG A 4 -19.08 -4.33 28.33
CA ARG A 4 -18.28 -4.24 27.12
C ARG A 4 -16.98 -5.02 27.34
N ASN A 5 -16.73 -6.08 26.57
CA ASN A 5 -15.44 -6.78 26.57
C ASN A 5 -14.56 -6.13 25.48
N PRO A 6 -13.59 -5.28 25.84
CA PRO A 6 -12.71 -4.64 24.86
C PRO A 6 -11.63 -5.58 24.30
N ASN A 7 -11.52 -6.79 24.85
CA ASN A 7 -10.55 -7.78 24.43
C ASN A 7 -10.96 -8.47 23.12
N LYS A 8 -9.98 -8.99 22.38
CA LYS A 8 -10.24 -9.87 21.23
C LYS A 8 -9.89 -11.31 21.61
N GLU A 9 -10.90 -12.16 21.59
CA GLU A 9 -10.80 -13.61 21.89
C GLU A 9 -11.09 -14.46 20.65
N ASP A 10 -11.79 -13.88 19.66
CA ASP A 10 -12.08 -14.55 18.40
C ASP A 10 -10.80 -14.72 17.56
N PRO A 11 -10.41 -15.96 17.18
CA PRO A 11 -9.18 -16.19 16.43
C PRO A 11 -9.12 -15.43 15.10
N GLU A 12 -10.24 -15.30 14.40
CA GLU A 12 -10.30 -14.56 13.14
C GLU A 12 -10.02 -13.07 13.38
N ALA A 13 -10.67 -12.45 14.36
CA ALA A 13 -10.44 -11.06 14.74
C ALA A 13 -9.00 -10.77 15.20
N ILE A 14 -8.37 -11.72 15.91
CA ILE A 14 -6.95 -11.63 16.30
C ILE A 14 -6.06 -11.65 15.06
N ARG A 15 -6.26 -12.61 14.15
CA ARG A 15 -5.49 -12.72 12.91
C ARG A 15 -5.66 -11.49 12.03
N MET A 16 -6.87 -10.96 11.89
CA MET A 16 -7.14 -9.72 11.16
C MET A 16 -6.35 -8.53 11.73
N ALA A 17 -6.16 -8.42 13.05
CA ALA A 17 -5.36 -7.36 13.64
C ALA A 17 -3.89 -7.45 13.20
N PHE A 18 -3.32 -8.65 13.17
CA PHE A 18 -1.97 -8.87 12.66
C PHE A 18 -1.86 -8.65 11.15
N GLN A 19 -2.85 -9.06 10.34
CA GLN A 19 -2.85 -8.78 8.91
C GLN A 19 -2.88 -7.28 8.61
N ARG A 20 -3.69 -6.50 9.34
CA ARG A 20 -3.66 -5.04 9.23
C ARG A 20 -2.30 -4.45 9.57
N LEU A 21 -1.63 -4.98 10.59
CA LEU A 21 -0.26 -4.58 10.91
C LEU A 21 0.71 -4.93 9.78
N CYS A 22 0.57 -6.09 9.12
CA CYS A 22 1.37 -6.42 7.92
C CYS A 22 1.13 -5.43 6.78
N GLU A 23 -0.13 -5.08 6.49
CA GLU A 23 -0.49 -4.10 5.45
C GLU A 23 0.08 -2.70 5.75
N ALA A 24 0.01 -2.29 7.01
CA ALA A 24 0.46 -0.99 7.48
C ALA A 24 1.97 -0.92 7.77
N GLU A 25 2.71 -2.00 7.54
CA GLU A 25 4.14 -2.08 7.87
C GLU A 25 4.42 -1.82 9.37
N GLY A 26 3.47 -2.24 10.22
CA GLY A 26 3.45 -1.96 11.64
C GLY A 26 4.54 -2.66 12.44
N VAL A 27 4.84 -2.07 13.59
CA VAL A 27 5.76 -2.61 14.59
C VAL A 27 4.98 -3.12 15.81
N VAL A 28 5.54 -4.13 16.47
CA VAL A 28 5.08 -4.63 17.75
C VAL A 28 6.20 -4.47 18.77
N GLN A 29 5.86 -4.23 20.02
CA GLN A 29 6.82 -4.25 21.10
C GLN A 29 6.86 -5.64 21.71
N LEU A 30 8.05 -6.20 21.89
CA LEU A 30 8.25 -7.44 22.64
C LEU A 30 8.96 -7.15 23.95
N ALA A 31 8.59 -7.88 24.99
CA ALA A 31 9.28 -7.90 26.27
C ALA A 31 9.56 -9.33 26.74
N PHE A 32 10.79 -9.56 27.21
CA PHE A 32 11.25 -10.83 27.79
C PHE A 32 12.16 -10.56 28.99
N GLY A 33 11.64 -10.77 30.20
CA GLY A 33 12.34 -10.41 31.43
C GLY A 33 12.63 -8.90 31.47
N ALA A 34 13.90 -8.51 31.54
CA ALA A 34 14.32 -7.12 31.54
C ALA A 34 14.48 -6.52 30.12
N PHE A 35 14.46 -7.36 29.07
CA PHE A 35 14.66 -6.91 27.70
C PHE A 35 13.34 -6.42 27.09
N LYS A 36 13.43 -5.31 26.35
CA LYS A 36 12.34 -4.74 25.56
C LYS A 36 12.88 -4.32 24.19
N GLY A 37 12.08 -4.48 23.14
CA GLY A 37 12.46 -4.10 21.79
C GLY A 37 11.24 -3.91 20.90
N GLU A 38 11.40 -3.12 19.85
CA GLU A 38 10.36 -2.89 18.83
C GLU A 38 10.75 -3.63 17.55
N PHE A 39 9.84 -4.44 17.04
CA PHE A 39 10.11 -5.32 15.91
C PHE A 39 9.01 -5.20 14.89
N ARG A 40 9.41 -5.14 13.62
CA ARG A 40 8.47 -5.10 12.51
C ARG A 40 7.77 -6.44 12.35
N LEU A 41 6.45 -6.40 12.14
CA LEU A 41 5.70 -7.57 11.69
C LEU A 41 5.96 -7.80 10.21
N LEU A 42 6.63 -8.90 9.88
CA LEU A 42 7.00 -9.24 8.51
C LEU A 42 5.94 -10.11 7.84
N ALA A 43 5.32 -11.01 8.59
CA ALA A 43 4.23 -11.83 8.08
C ALA A 43 3.31 -12.34 9.20
N GLU A 44 2.08 -12.66 8.81
CA GLU A 44 1.13 -13.45 9.57
C GLU A 44 0.77 -14.68 8.73
N THR A 45 0.79 -15.86 9.34
CA THR A 45 0.35 -17.12 8.73
C THR A 45 -0.69 -17.77 9.65
N PRO A 46 -1.42 -18.81 9.20
CA PRO A 46 -2.53 -19.39 9.98
C PRO A 46 -2.17 -19.87 11.39
N ASP A 47 -0.89 -20.12 11.66
CA ASP A 47 -0.38 -20.71 12.90
C ASP A 47 0.61 -19.81 13.65
N ARG A 48 1.19 -18.79 13.01
CA ARG A 48 2.28 -17.99 13.59
C ARG A 48 2.33 -16.57 13.04
N ILE A 49 3.02 -15.70 13.77
CA ILE A 49 3.49 -14.40 13.31
C ILE A 49 5.01 -14.45 13.12
N VAL A 50 5.51 -13.68 12.16
CA VAL A 50 6.93 -13.59 11.82
C VAL A 50 7.39 -12.16 12.05
N LEU A 51 8.37 -11.99 12.94
CA LEU A 51 8.90 -10.69 13.34
C LEU A 51 10.36 -10.56 12.90
N GLY A 52 10.75 -9.36 12.46
CA GLY A 52 12.12 -9.04 12.07
C GLY A 52 13.05 -8.85 13.27
N VAL A 53 13.23 -9.92 14.07
CA VAL A 53 14.18 -9.98 15.18
C VAL A 53 15.47 -10.62 14.63
N SER A 54 16.59 -9.89 14.72
CA SER A 54 17.88 -10.39 14.27
C SER A 54 18.42 -11.52 15.14
N ASP A 55 19.37 -12.30 14.60
CA ASP A 55 20.05 -13.34 15.35
C ASP A 55 20.87 -12.78 16.52
N LEU A 56 21.39 -11.56 16.36
CA LEU A 56 22.08 -10.84 17.43
C LEU A 56 21.14 -10.54 18.60
N GLU A 57 19.98 -9.93 18.33
CA GLU A 57 18.98 -9.59 19.36
C GLU A 57 18.44 -10.84 20.04
N ARG A 58 18.09 -11.86 19.24
CA ARG A 58 17.69 -13.19 19.75
C ARG A 58 18.75 -13.77 20.68
N GLY A 59 20.03 -13.70 20.28
CA GLY A 59 21.16 -14.17 21.07
C GLY A 59 21.34 -13.41 22.39
N GLN A 60 21.21 -12.08 22.36
CA GLN A 60 21.26 -11.24 23.56
C GLN A 60 20.15 -11.58 24.55
N TRP A 61 18.94 -11.82 24.04
CA TRP A 61 17.77 -12.16 24.85
C TRP A 61 17.77 -13.63 25.29
N ARG A 62 18.70 -14.44 24.75
CA ARG A 62 18.85 -15.88 24.99
C ARG A 62 17.54 -16.66 24.75
N LEU A 63 16.80 -16.28 23.72
CA LEU A 63 15.51 -16.87 23.40
C LEU A 63 15.68 -18.34 22.98
N LYS A 64 14.87 -19.21 23.60
CA LYS A 64 14.76 -20.64 23.28
C LYS A 64 13.33 -20.98 22.87
N ALA A 65 13.15 -21.94 21.97
CA ALA A 65 11.81 -22.43 21.61
C ALA A 65 10.99 -22.73 22.87
N GLY A 66 9.74 -22.26 22.92
CA GLY A 66 8.87 -22.34 24.09
C GLY A 66 8.97 -21.15 25.06
N SER A 67 9.88 -20.20 24.84
CA SER A 67 9.95 -18.97 25.65
C SER A 67 8.69 -18.14 25.45
N ARG A 68 8.09 -17.67 26.54
CA ARG A 68 6.90 -16.81 26.51
C ARG A 68 7.31 -15.34 26.64
N LEU A 69 6.81 -14.52 25.72
CA LEU A 69 7.08 -13.09 25.66
C LEU A 69 5.77 -12.33 25.76
N THR A 70 5.83 -11.14 26.36
CA THR A 70 4.75 -10.18 26.26
C THR A 70 4.89 -9.43 24.95
N LEU A 71 3.82 -9.38 24.17
CA LEU A 71 3.71 -8.63 22.93
C LEU A 71 2.70 -7.50 23.12
N THR A 72 3.08 -6.27 22.76
CA THR A 72 2.20 -5.12 22.72
C THR A 72 2.07 -4.63 21.28
N LEU A 73 0.84 -4.33 20.84
CA LEU A 73 0.54 -3.86 19.49
C LEU A 73 -0.53 -2.78 19.49
N LEU A 74 -0.61 -2.03 18.39
CA LEU A 74 -1.67 -1.07 18.12
C LEU A 74 -2.54 -1.56 16.97
N ASP A 75 -3.80 -1.89 17.24
CA ASP A 75 -4.79 -2.18 16.19
C ASP A 75 -5.69 -0.96 16.03
N ARG A 76 -5.55 -0.23 14.92
CA ARG A 76 -6.27 1.02 14.65
C ARG A 76 -6.16 2.04 15.79
N GLY A 77 -4.96 2.20 16.35
CA GLY A 77 -4.71 3.13 17.46
C GLY A 77 -5.26 2.68 18.81
N LEU A 78 -5.82 1.47 18.93
CA LEU A 78 -6.17 0.85 20.20
C LEU A 78 -5.03 -0.07 20.67
N PRO A 79 -4.50 0.12 21.89
CA PRO A 79 -3.40 -0.69 22.39
C PRO A 79 -3.89 -2.01 22.98
N TYR A 80 -3.22 -3.08 22.54
CA TYR A 80 -3.45 -4.44 22.98
C TYR A 80 -2.15 -5.07 23.48
N GLU A 81 -2.30 -5.99 24.42
CA GLU A 81 -1.24 -6.83 24.95
C GLU A 81 -1.61 -8.30 24.85
N ALA A 82 -0.63 -9.15 24.56
CA ALA A 82 -0.79 -10.59 24.52
C ALA A 82 0.47 -11.31 25.00
N VAL A 83 0.33 -12.60 25.27
CA VAL A 83 1.46 -13.50 25.48
C VAL A 83 1.64 -14.33 24.22
N VAL A 84 2.84 -14.30 23.65
CA VAL A 84 3.23 -15.11 22.49
C VAL A 84 4.36 -16.05 22.86
N GLU A 85 4.41 -17.18 22.18
CA GLU A 85 5.45 -18.19 22.40
C GLU A 85 6.44 -18.17 21.23
N PHE A 86 7.73 -18.03 21.53
CA PHE A 86 8.79 -18.11 20.54
C PHE A 86 8.87 -19.55 20.01
N ALA A 87 8.57 -19.72 18.72
CA ALA A 87 8.53 -21.01 18.04
C ALA A 87 9.87 -21.37 17.39
N GLY A 88 10.66 -20.37 17.01
CA GLY A 88 11.95 -20.57 16.36
C GLY A 88 12.44 -19.35 15.61
N HIS A 89 13.53 -19.52 14.88
CA HIS A 89 14.17 -18.49 14.07
C HIS A 89 14.46 -19.07 12.69
N GLY A 90 14.65 -18.19 11.72
CA GLY A 90 14.88 -18.55 10.35
C GLY A 90 15.07 -17.30 9.51
N HIS A 91 14.76 -17.43 8.23
CA HIS A 91 14.79 -16.32 7.30
C HIS A 91 13.46 -16.21 6.58
N LEU A 92 12.98 -14.99 6.39
CA LEU A 92 11.87 -14.69 5.50
C LEU A 92 12.40 -13.74 4.42
N HIS A 93 12.42 -14.21 3.16
CA HIS A 93 13.04 -13.47 2.05
C HIS A 93 14.44 -12.95 2.40
N GLN A 94 15.36 -13.83 2.82
CA GLN A 94 16.74 -13.46 3.20
C GLN A 94 16.88 -12.50 4.40
N VAL A 95 15.78 -12.11 5.04
CA VAL A 95 15.78 -11.32 6.28
C VAL A 95 15.81 -12.28 7.45
N GLU A 96 16.74 -12.09 8.38
CA GLU A 96 16.69 -12.76 9.68
C GLU A 96 15.35 -12.48 10.36
N ALA A 97 14.68 -13.55 10.76
CA ALA A 97 13.35 -13.46 11.32
C ALA A 97 13.13 -14.48 12.43
N CYS A 98 12.28 -14.11 13.38
CA CYS A 98 11.83 -14.97 14.45
C CYS A 98 10.34 -15.27 14.30
N HIS A 99 9.96 -16.52 14.56
CA HIS A 99 8.61 -17.02 14.48
C HIS A 99 8.02 -17.11 15.89
N PHE A 100 6.79 -16.63 16.05
CA PHE A 100 6.04 -16.69 17.30
C PHE A 100 4.66 -17.27 17.05
N GLY A 101 4.15 -18.09 17.96
CA GLY A 101 2.78 -18.60 17.87
C GLY A 101 1.75 -17.47 17.94
N LEU A 102 0.61 -17.65 17.28
CA LEU A 102 -0.51 -16.72 17.40
C LEU A 102 -1.04 -16.68 18.85
N PRO A 103 -1.29 -15.49 19.42
CA PRO A 103 -1.90 -15.39 20.74
C PRO A 103 -3.37 -15.81 20.70
N ARG A 104 -3.87 -16.31 21.83
CA ARG A 104 -5.29 -16.68 22.00
C ARG A 104 -6.16 -15.52 22.49
N LEU A 105 -5.54 -14.45 22.96
CA LEU A 105 -6.18 -13.29 23.56
C LEU A 105 -5.35 -12.05 23.27
N LEU A 106 -5.99 -11.01 22.74
CA LEU A 106 -5.47 -9.65 22.75
C LEU A 106 -6.22 -8.88 23.84
N ARG A 107 -5.54 -8.61 24.96
CA ARG A 107 -6.07 -7.87 26.11
C ARG A 107 -5.95 -6.37 25.84
N ALA A 108 -7.05 -5.63 25.90
CA ALA A 108 -7.01 -4.18 25.75
C ALA A 108 -6.30 -3.55 26.97
N LEU A 109 -5.37 -2.62 26.73
CA LEU A 109 -4.65 -1.92 27.79
C LEU A 109 -5.41 -0.68 28.31
N ASP A 110 -6.04 0.07 27.41
CA ASP A 110 -6.73 1.32 27.73
C ASP A 110 -8.25 1.14 27.86
N THR A 111 -8.68 0.32 28.82
CA THR A 111 -10.12 0.02 29.01
C THR A 111 -10.97 1.21 29.46
N HIS A 112 -10.33 2.31 29.86
CA HIS A 112 -10.97 3.57 30.25
C HIS A 112 -11.35 4.44 29.03
N ARG A 113 -10.78 4.17 27.85
CA ARG A 113 -11.05 4.94 26.63
C ARG A 113 -12.50 4.74 26.19
N LEU A 114 -13.02 5.78 25.55
CA LEU A 114 -14.38 5.74 25.01
C LEU A 114 -14.42 5.04 23.63
N ALA A 115 -13.29 4.93 22.94
CA ALA A 115 -13.16 4.40 21.59
C ALA A 115 -13.60 2.93 21.42
N ASP A 116 -14.72 2.69 20.74
CA ASP A 116 -15.16 1.40 20.19
C ASP A 116 -14.80 1.22 18.71
N PHE A 117 -14.77 2.33 17.98
CA PHE A 117 -14.57 2.40 16.54
C PHE A 117 -13.58 3.51 16.23
N VAL A 118 -12.58 3.19 15.43
CA VAL A 118 -11.60 4.14 14.92
C VAL A 118 -11.68 4.11 13.39
N PRO A 119 -12.14 5.18 12.73
CA PRO A 119 -12.14 5.26 11.27
C PRO A 119 -10.71 5.36 10.71
N ASP A 120 -10.52 4.93 9.47
CA ASP A 120 -9.23 5.02 8.76
C ASP A 120 -8.73 6.47 8.63
N ARG A 121 -9.64 7.44 8.64
CA ARG A 121 -9.35 8.87 8.64
C ARG A 121 -10.16 9.58 9.71
N PRO A 122 -9.56 10.51 10.47
CA PRO A 122 -10.32 11.34 11.41
C PRO A 122 -11.47 12.08 10.73
N ILE A 123 -12.60 12.21 11.44
CA ILE A 123 -13.78 12.90 10.94
C ILE A 123 -13.69 14.39 11.31
N PRO A 124 -13.72 15.31 10.34
CA PRO A 124 -13.77 16.74 10.63
C PRO A 124 -15.01 17.11 11.43
N CYS A 125 -14.83 17.92 12.45
CA CYS A 125 -15.91 18.40 13.30
C CYS A 125 -15.66 19.84 13.75
N ALA A 126 -16.71 20.47 14.24
CA ALA A 126 -16.58 21.70 15.01
C ALA A 126 -16.94 21.44 16.47
N PHE A 127 -16.35 22.21 17.37
CA PHE A 127 -16.68 22.15 18.79
C PHE A 127 -16.63 23.54 19.43
N SER A 128 -17.32 23.71 20.55
CA SER A 128 -17.28 24.93 21.36
C SER A 128 -16.19 24.81 22.43
N ASP A 129 -15.24 25.74 22.49
CA ASP A 129 -14.27 25.77 23.59
C ASP A 129 -14.88 26.31 24.91
N GLN A 130 -14.06 26.44 25.95
CA GLN A 130 -14.50 26.95 27.26
C GLN A 130 -15.00 28.41 27.25
N HIS A 131 -14.73 29.17 26.20
CA HIS A 131 -15.23 30.55 25.99
C HIS A 131 -16.45 30.58 25.06
N ASN A 132 -16.98 29.41 24.67
CA ASN A 132 -18.02 29.23 23.66
C ASN A 132 -17.62 29.68 22.25
N ASP A 133 -16.32 29.81 21.97
CA ASP A 133 -15.86 30.02 20.60
C ASP A 133 -15.98 28.71 19.81
N VAL A 134 -16.47 28.80 18.58
CA VAL A 134 -16.47 27.64 17.66
C VAL A 134 -15.06 27.44 17.11
N LYS A 135 -14.54 26.23 17.29
CA LYS A 135 -13.23 25.79 16.81
C LYS A 135 -13.40 24.57 15.92
N ASP A 136 -12.51 24.40 14.96
CA ASP A 136 -12.44 23.19 14.15
C ASP A 136 -11.60 22.13 14.87
N GLY A 137 -12.02 20.87 14.77
CA GLY A 137 -11.34 19.73 15.37
C GLY A 137 -11.44 18.49 14.49
N ARG A 138 -10.88 17.38 15.00
CA ARG A 138 -10.95 16.08 14.31
C ARG A 138 -11.34 15.01 15.31
N ALA A 139 -12.49 14.38 15.10
CA ALA A 139 -12.92 13.22 15.88
C ALA A 139 -12.12 11.99 15.43
N LEU A 140 -11.34 11.43 16.36
CA LEU A 140 -10.41 10.33 16.12
C LEU A 140 -11.04 8.97 16.34
N ALA A 141 -11.90 8.84 17.36
CA ALA A 141 -12.49 7.58 17.75
C ALA A 141 -13.87 7.79 18.38
N PHE A 142 -14.70 6.75 18.34
CA PHE A 142 -16.11 6.83 18.69
C PHE A 142 -16.50 5.62 19.52
N GLY A 143 -17.33 5.81 20.54
CA GLY A 143 -18.00 4.71 21.25
C GLY A 143 -19.39 5.10 21.73
N GLU A 144 -20.10 4.13 22.31
CA GLU A 144 -21.54 4.31 22.61
C GLU A 144 -21.84 5.47 23.59
N ASP A 145 -20.85 5.82 24.41
CA ASP A 145 -20.93 6.84 25.47
C ASP A 145 -20.21 8.14 25.12
N GLY A 146 -19.56 8.24 23.97
CA GLY A 146 -18.79 9.43 23.61
C GLY A 146 -17.77 9.24 22.51
N LEU A 147 -16.90 10.22 22.34
CA LEU A 147 -15.90 10.25 21.27
C LEU A 147 -14.59 10.84 21.76
N GLU A 148 -13.52 10.60 21.01
CA GLU A 148 -12.20 11.17 21.24
C GLU A 148 -11.91 12.24 20.19
N LEU A 149 -11.48 13.41 20.66
CA LEU A 149 -11.28 14.60 19.84
C LEU A 149 -9.81 15.01 19.86
N ALA A 150 -9.20 15.15 18.69
CA ALA A 150 -7.91 15.82 18.54
C ALA A 150 -8.09 17.35 18.56
N PRO A 151 -7.16 18.08 19.19
CA PRO A 151 -7.15 19.53 19.13
C PRO A 151 -6.83 20.05 17.72
N PRO A 152 -7.13 21.34 17.44
CA PRO A 152 -6.62 22.00 16.24
C PRO A 152 -5.08 21.92 16.16
N GLU A 153 -4.55 21.90 14.94
CA GLU A 153 -3.10 21.91 14.70
C GLU A 153 -2.44 23.12 15.39
N GLY A 154 -1.31 22.88 16.07
CA GLY A 154 -0.58 23.92 16.81
C GLY A 154 -1.01 24.11 18.27
N THR A 155 -2.04 23.40 18.75
CA THR A 155 -2.44 23.42 20.16
C THR A 155 -1.37 22.77 21.03
N ARG A 156 -0.72 23.55 21.91
CA ARG A 156 0.35 23.05 22.79
C ARG A 156 -0.15 22.53 24.14
N ILE A 157 -1.22 23.12 24.67
CA ILE A 157 -1.76 22.81 25.99
C ILE A 157 -3.26 22.54 25.84
N LEU A 158 -3.67 21.28 26.00
CA LEU A 158 -5.06 20.85 25.85
C LEU A 158 -6.02 21.56 26.83
N GLY A 159 -5.57 21.79 28.07
CA GLY A 159 -6.36 22.40 29.14
C GLY A 159 -6.72 23.88 28.89
N ASP A 160 -6.02 24.55 27.98
CA ASP A 160 -6.26 25.96 27.64
C ASP A 160 -7.50 26.15 26.75
N MET A 161 -7.94 25.09 26.07
CA MET A 161 -9.16 25.12 25.26
C MET A 161 -10.33 24.45 25.97
N LEU A 162 -10.09 23.26 26.51
CA LEU A 162 -11.11 22.45 27.18
C LEU A 162 -10.54 21.86 28.46
N ARG A 163 -11.09 22.30 29.60
CA ARG A 163 -10.73 21.77 30.93
C ARG A 163 -11.47 20.48 31.22
N LEU A 164 -10.94 19.68 32.15
CA LEU A 164 -11.64 18.50 32.64
C LEU A 164 -13.03 18.88 33.17
N ASN A 165 -14.05 18.08 32.85
CA ASN A 165 -15.47 18.32 33.12
C ASN A 165 -16.09 19.54 32.42
N ALA A 166 -15.36 20.28 31.58
CA ALA A 166 -15.97 21.33 30.76
C ALA A 166 -16.99 20.73 29.80
N THR A 167 -18.10 21.45 29.62
CA THR A 167 -19.16 21.09 28.68
C THR A 167 -18.85 21.67 27.30
N SER A 168 -19.14 20.92 26.25
CA SER A 168 -18.98 21.36 24.86
C SER A 168 -20.11 20.81 24.02
N VAL A 169 -20.34 21.41 22.86
CA VAL A 169 -21.10 20.79 21.76
C VAL A 169 -20.09 20.35 20.71
N VAL A 170 -20.25 19.16 20.13
CA VAL A 170 -19.45 18.66 18.99
C VAL A 170 -20.39 18.42 17.82
N GLU A 171 -20.10 19.06 16.69
CA GLU A 171 -20.84 18.94 15.43
C GLU A 171 -20.03 18.14 14.41
N LEU A 172 -20.51 16.95 14.04
CA LEU A 172 -19.87 16.06 13.08
C LEU A 172 -20.37 16.37 11.66
N ARG A 173 -19.50 16.95 10.81
CA ARG A 173 -19.91 17.65 9.57
C ARG A 173 -20.01 16.81 8.30
N ALA A 174 -19.62 15.53 8.30
CA ALA A 174 -19.53 14.77 7.04
C ALA A 174 -19.88 13.28 7.13
N ALA A 175 -19.99 12.68 8.32
CA ALA A 175 -20.11 11.23 8.45
C ALA A 175 -21.55 10.72 8.61
N VAL A 176 -22.51 11.58 8.95
CA VAL A 176 -23.84 11.16 9.48
C VAL A 176 -25.03 11.74 8.69
N GLY A 177 -24.81 12.38 7.54
CA GLY A 177 -25.86 13.15 6.83
C GLY A 177 -25.97 14.58 7.37
N ASP A 178 -27.18 15.15 7.40
CA ASP A 178 -27.43 16.47 8.01
C ASP A 178 -26.89 16.50 9.46
N GLY A 179 -26.07 17.50 9.77
CA GLY A 179 -25.13 17.55 10.89
C GLY A 179 -25.61 16.94 12.21
N LEU A 180 -24.77 16.08 12.78
CA LEU A 180 -24.99 15.45 14.09
C LEU A 180 -24.30 16.29 15.17
N ALA A 181 -25.09 16.94 16.03
CA ALA A 181 -24.60 17.73 17.16
C ALA A 181 -24.78 16.97 18.49
N LEU A 182 -23.69 16.80 19.24
CA LEU A 182 -23.67 16.08 20.50
C LEU A 182 -23.28 17.01 21.64
N SER A 183 -24.11 17.08 22.68
CA SER A 183 -23.73 17.70 23.95
C SER A 183 -22.84 16.75 24.74
N VAL A 184 -21.63 17.20 25.07
CA VAL A 184 -20.58 16.37 25.67
C VAL A 184 -19.91 17.06 26.86
N ARG A 185 -19.18 16.28 27.65
CA ARG A 185 -18.31 16.75 28.74
C ARG A 185 -16.93 16.11 28.63
N VAL A 186 -15.89 16.86 28.96
CA VAL A 186 -14.52 16.33 28.97
C VAL A 186 -14.36 15.35 30.14
N ALA A 187 -14.16 14.08 29.83
CA ALA A 187 -14.04 12.99 30.80
C ALA A 187 -12.58 12.69 31.18
N TYR A 188 -11.64 12.83 30.25
CA TYR A 188 -10.20 12.63 30.49
C TYR A 188 -9.34 13.30 29.41
N PHE A 189 -8.04 13.43 29.69
CA PHE A 189 -7.01 13.81 28.72
C PHE A 189 -6.20 12.57 28.34
N GLY A 190 -6.10 12.30 27.04
CA GLY A 190 -5.18 11.30 26.50
C GLY A 190 -3.91 11.96 25.97
N GLU A 191 -3.02 11.16 25.38
CA GLU A 191 -1.84 11.67 24.68
C GLU A 191 -2.28 12.43 23.42
N GLY A 192 -2.32 13.76 23.51
CA GLY A 192 -2.71 14.65 22.40
C GLY A 192 -4.20 14.64 22.05
N LEU A 193 -5.10 14.20 22.95
CA LEU A 193 -6.54 14.13 22.70
C LEU A 193 -7.40 14.40 23.93
N TRP A 194 -8.67 14.75 23.71
CA TRP A 194 -9.72 14.79 24.74
C TRP A 194 -10.66 13.61 24.60
N GLY A 195 -10.95 12.94 25.72
CA GLY A 195 -12.07 12.01 25.82
C GLY A 195 -13.35 12.77 26.17
N LEU A 196 -14.33 12.79 25.27
CA LEU A 196 -15.58 13.54 25.42
C LEU A 196 -16.75 12.57 25.62
N ARG A 197 -17.35 12.58 26.82
CA ARG A 197 -18.50 11.75 27.16
C ARG A 197 -19.81 12.49 26.86
N ILE A 198 -20.76 11.82 26.24
CA ILE A 198 -22.11 12.36 26.00
C ILE A 198 -22.78 12.68 27.35
N GLN A 199 -23.40 13.84 27.43
CA GLN A 199 -24.12 14.26 28.64
C GLN A 199 -25.45 13.51 28.78
N GLU A 200 -25.88 13.28 30.02
CA GLU A 200 -27.21 12.71 30.30
C GLU A 200 -28.35 13.62 29.82
N SER A 201 -28.10 14.93 29.75
CA SER A 201 -29.00 15.95 29.23
C SER A 201 -28.95 16.13 27.71
N ALA A 202 -28.15 15.34 26.99
CA ALA A 202 -28.08 15.42 25.53
C ALA A 202 -29.42 15.01 24.90
N ASP A 203 -29.77 15.62 23.75
CA ASP A 203 -30.99 15.30 23.01
C ASP A 203 -31.05 13.78 22.69
N PRO A 204 -32.03 13.03 23.23
CA PRO A 204 -32.15 11.60 23.01
C PRO A 204 -32.24 11.22 21.52
N LEU A 205 -32.81 12.09 20.68
CA LEU A 205 -32.91 11.86 19.24
C LEU A 205 -31.52 11.90 18.59
N GLN A 206 -30.69 12.89 18.94
CA GLN A 206 -29.32 13.01 18.44
C GLN A 206 -28.45 11.85 18.94
N VAL A 207 -28.56 11.48 20.22
CA VAL A 207 -27.83 10.32 20.78
C VAL A 207 -28.23 9.02 20.07
N SER A 208 -29.51 8.85 19.75
CA SER A 208 -29.99 7.67 19.03
C SER A 208 -29.45 7.62 17.60
N ARG A 209 -29.45 8.76 16.87
CA ARG A 209 -28.85 8.87 15.54
C ARG A 209 -27.35 8.56 15.56
N TYR A 210 -26.63 9.09 16.54
CA TYR A 210 -25.22 8.81 16.75
C TYR A 210 -24.94 7.31 16.94
N ARG A 211 -25.66 6.66 17.85
CA ARG A 211 -25.48 5.24 18.13
C ARG A 211 -25.87 4.36 16.94
N GLN A 212 -26.92 4.73 16.20
CA GLN A 212 -27.29 4.04 14.96
C GLN A 212 -26.18 4.15 13.91
N TRP A 213 -25.65 5.35 13.70
CA TRP A 213 -24.53 5.56 12.80
C TRP A 213 -23.29 4.76 13.22
N LEU A 214 -22.94 4.78 14.50
CA LEU A 214 -21.78 4.03 15.03
C LEU A 214 -21.88 2.54 14.73
N ARG A 215 -23.07 1.94 14.95
CA ARG A 215 -23.32 0.52 14.65
C ARG A 215 -23.18 0.21 13.17
N GLU A 216 -23.72 1.08 12.31
CA GLU A 216 -23.57 0.93 10.86
C GLU A 216 -22.09 1.03 10.46
N ALA A 217 -21.35 2.01 10.99
CA ALA A 217 -19.92 2.17 10.71
C ALA A 217 -19.11 0.93 11.13
N GLN A 218 -19.39 0.39 12.32
CA GLN A 218 -18.78 -0.84 12.82
C GLN A 218 -19.13 -2.04 11.93
N HIS A 219 -20.39 -2.17 11.50
CA HIS A 219 -20.83 -3.25 10.62
C HIS A 219 -20.13 -3.19 9.25
N GLN A 220 -20.09 -2.01 8.64
CA GLN A 220 -19.38 -1.78 7.38
C GLN A 220 -17.89 -2.06 7.51
N GLN A 221 -17.27 -1.66 8.62
CA GLN A 221 -15.87 -1.96 8.89
C GLN A 221 -15.63 -3.47 9.03
N ALA A 222 -16.48 -4.17 9.78
CA ALA A 222 -16.38 -5.62 9.94
C ALA A 222 -16.54 -6.36 8.60
N LEU A 223 -17.44 -5.89 7.72
CA LEU A 223 -17.59 -6.43 6.38
C LEU A 223 -16.34 -6.21 5.53
N ARG A 224 -15.75 -5.01 5.56
CA ARG A 224 -14.48 -4.71 4.87
C ARG A 224 -13.35 -5.59 5.39
N ASP A 225 -13.26 -5.77 6.69
CA ASP A 225 -12.24 -6.59 7.34
C ASP A 225 -12.35 -8.05 6.90
N ARG A 226 -13.56 -8.61 6.91
CA ARG A 226 -13.83 -9.96 6.38
C ARG A 226 -13.53 -10.10 4.90
N THR A 227 -13.81 -9.07 4.11
CA THR A 227 -13.55 -9.09 2.66
C THR A 227 -12.05 -9.05 2.36
N ARG A 228 -11.27 -8.32 3.17
CA ARG A 228 -9.80 -8.22 3.02
C ARG A 228 -9.05 -9.35 3.70
N PHE A 229 -9.68 -10.05 4.64
CA PHE A 229 -9.06 -11.13 5.39
C PHE A 229 -8.53 -12.21 4.43
N SER A 230 -7.26 -12.57 4.61
CA SER A 230 -6.61 -13.65 3.86
C SER A 230 -6.50 -14.89 4.75
N PRO A 231 -7.30 -15.95 4.54
CA PRO A 231 -7.26 -17.12 5.39
C PRO A 231 -5.88 -17.80 5.40
N GLY A 232 -5.15 -17.73 4.28
CA GLY A 232 -3.81 -18.29 4.10
C GLY A 232 -2.68 -17.49 4.74
N GLY A 233 -2.97 -16.31 5.29
CA GLY A 233 -1.97 -15.41 5.86
C GLY A 233 -1.66 -14.22 4.94
N LEU A 234 -0.86 -13.28 5.47
CA LEU A 234 -0.44 -12.08 4.76
C LEU A 234 1.00 -11.72 5.10
N GLU A 235 1.78 -11.39 4.08
CA GLU A 235 3.12 -10.85 4.21
C GLU A 235 3.11 -9.32 4.09
N ALA A 236 3.97 -8.65 4.85
CA ALA A 236 4.16 -7.20 4.73
C ALA A 236 4.68 -6.85 3.33
N ALA A 237 4.18 -5.74 2.77
CA ALA A 237 4.52 -5.34 1.40
C ALA A 237 6.03 -5.07 1.23
N ARG A 238 6.67 -4.50 2.26
CA ARG A 238 8.12 -4.21 2.29
C ARG A 238 8.81 -5.02 3.39
N ILE A 239 9.24 -6.24 3.09
CA ILE A 239 10.12 -6.99 3.97
C ILE A 239 11.57 -6.61 3.61
N PRO A 240 12.39 -6.08 4.54
CA PRO A 240 13.74 -5.57 4.23
C PRO A 240 14.72 -6.70 3.88
N GLY A 241 14.68 -7.17 2.63
CA GLY A 241 15.42 -8.31 2.08
C GLY A 241 14.56 -9.19 1.18
N LYS A 242 13.24 -8.96 1.15
CA LYS A 242 12.47 -9.12 -0.08
C LYS A 242 13.10 -8.17 -1.09
N ALA A 243 14.11 -8.69 -1.78
CA ALA A 243 14.41 -8.30 -3.13
C ALA A 243 13.18 -8.68 -3.96
N ASP A 244 12.09 -7.93 -3.79
CA ASP A 244 11.46 -7.41 -4.97
C ASP A 244 12.62 -6.70 -5.67
N PRO A 245 13.05 -7.14 -6.87
CA PRO A 245 14.03 -6.36 -7.61
C PRO A 245 13.44 -4.97 -7.56
N LEU A 246 14.19 -4.02 -6.98
CA LEU A 246 13.78 -2.64 -6.87
C LEU A 246 12.97 -2.37 -8.13
N LYS A 247 11.64 -2.20 -8.01
CA LYS A 247 10.95 -1.35 -8.96
C LYS A 247 11.51 0.04 -8.64
N ALA A 248 12.79 0.24 -8.96
CA ALA A 248 13.22 1.39 -9.69
C ALA A 248 12.04 1.72 -10.58
N ALA A 249 11.57 2.96 -10.54
CA ALA A 249 10.75 3.49 -11.61
C ALA A 249 11.26 2.82 -12.88
N ILE A 250 10.42 2.00 -13.54
CA ILE A 250 10.88 1.14 -14.64
C ILE A 250 11.47 2.14 -15.61
N ARG A 251 12.79 2.26 -15.65
CA ARG A 251 13.43 3.37 -16.35
C ARG A 251 14.02 2.76 -17.60
N PRO A 252 13.86 3.44 -18.74
CA PRO A 252 14.47 2.95 -19.96
C PRO A 252 15.98 2.90 -19.76
N HIS A 253 16.55 1.72 -19.94
CA HIS A 253 17.98 1.50 -19.88
C HIS A 253 18.59 1.79 -21.26
N LEU A 254 19.38 2.86 -21.37
CA LEU A 254 20.05 3.23 -22.61
C LEU A 254 21.25 2.31 -22.85
N LEU A 255 21.14 1.42 -23.83
CA LEU A 255 22.18 0.46 -24.22
C LEU A 255 23.16 1.07 -25.24
N VAL A 256 22.64 1.88 -26.15
CA VAL A 256 23.44 2.58 -27.18
C VAL A 256 22.92 4.00 -27.32
N ASP A 257 23.75 4.99 -27.01
CA ASP A 257 23.41 6.40 -27.12
C ASP A 257 23.73 6.95 -28.53
N LYS A 258 22.75 6.84 -29.44
CA LYS A 258 22.81 7.35 -30.81
C LYS A 258 21.42 7.77 -31.27
N ASP A 259 21.36 8.57 -32.33
CA ASP A 259 20.11 8.90 -33.00
C ASP A 259 20.08 8.31 -34.43
N PRO A 260 18.91 7.83 -34.90
CA PRO A 260 17.63 7.81 -34.19
C PRO A 260 17.57 6.72 -33.09
N LEU A 261 16.87 7.03 -31.99
CA LEU A 261 16.72 6.13 -30.85
C LEU A 261 15.52 5.18 -31.03
N VAL A 262 15.76 3.88 -30.93
CA VAL A 262 14.74 2.84 -30.95
C VAL A 262 14.50 2.34 -29.53
N LEU A 263 13.24 2.37 -29.08
CA LEU A 263 12.83 1.85 -27.78
C LEU A 263 12.37 0.40 -27.93
N VAL A 264 13.05 -0.52 -27.24
CA VAL A 264 12.73 -1.94 -27.23
C VAL A 264 11.99 -2.30 -25.94
N LEU A 265 10.72 -2.68 -26.08
CA LEU A 265 9.88 -3.17 -25.00
C LEU A 265 9.99 -4.69 -24.94
N ALA A 266 10.75 -5.21 -23.97
CA ALA A 266 10.98 -6.64 -23.82
C ALA A 266 11.22 -7.02 -22.36
N GLU A 267 10.85 -8.24 -22.01
CA GLU A 267 11.18 -8.78 -20.70
C GLU A 267 12.62 -9.26 -20.61
N GLY A 268 13.32 -8.76 -19.60
CA GLY A 268 14.74 -9.02 -19.41
C GLY A 268 15.62 -8.41 -20.50
N GLU A 269 16.93 -8.57 -20.35
CA GLU A 269 17.91 -7.84 -21.15
C GLU A 269 18.40 -8.62 -22.39
N ALA A 270 18.09 -9.92 -22.49
CA ALA A 270 18.66 -10.79 -23.51
C ALA A 270 18.32 -10.36 -24.96
N PHE A 271 17.07 -9.99 -25.21
CA PHE A 271 16.64 -9.53 -26.54
C PHE A 271 17.14 -8.10 -26.84
N PRO A 272 16.93 -7.10 -25.94
CA PRO A 272 17.46 -5.76 -26.16
C PRO A 272 18.98 -5.70 -26.33
N ALA A 273 19.75 -6.47 -25.54
CA ALA A 273 21.20 -6.54 -25.67
C ALA A 273 21.63 -7.07 -27.04
N ARG A 274 20.99 -8.15 -27.53
CA ARG A 274 21.24 -8.67 -28.88
C ARG A 274 20.88 -7.68 -29.98
N MET A 275 19.78 -6.94 -29.82
CA MET A 275 19.42 -5.86 -30.74
C MET A 275 20.48 -4.74 -30.73
N ALA A 276 20.95 -4.33 -29.55
CA ALA A 276 22.03 -3.35 -29.39
C ALA A 276 23.33 -3.81 -30.07
N GLU A 277 23.74 -5.06 -29.90
CA GLU A 277 24.91 -5.62 -30.57
C GLU A 277 24.73 -5.65 -32.10
N ALA A 278 23.55 -6.05 -32.57
CA ALA A 278 23.27 -6.25 -33.98
C ALA A 278 23.14 -4.93 -34.76
N VAL A 279 22.46 -3.93 -34.19
CA VAL A 279 22.08 -2.71 -34.91
C VAL A 279 22.64 -1.41 -34.31
N GLY A 280 23.29 -1.47 -33.15
CA GLY A 280 23.83 -0.32 -32.41
C GLY A 280 24.96 0.43 -33.12
N ARG A 281 25.49 -0.11 -34.23
CA ARG A 281 26.38 0.65 -35.11
C ARG A 281 25.65 1.83 -35.77
N LYS A 282 24.37 1.66 -36.10
CA LYS A 282 23.55 2.63 -36.84
C LYS A 282 22.50 3.34 -35.97
N PHE A 283 21.91 2.65 -34.99
CA PHE A 283 20.80 3.18 -34.19
C PHE A 283 21.17 3.31 -32.72
N GLY A 284 20.50 4.24 -32.02
CA GLY A 284 20.46 4.18 -30.56
C GLY A 284 19.46 3.12 -30.11
N ILE A 285 19.72 2.48 -28.97
CA ILE A 285 18.87 1.45 -28.41
C ILE A 285 18.63 1.73 -26.93
N ALA A 286 17.36 1.87 -26.56
CA ALA A 286 16.91 1.90 -25.18
C ALA A 286 16.04 0.66 -24.91
N ALA A 287 16.21 0.03 -23.76
CA ALA A 287 15.45 -1.13 -23.32
C ALA A 287 14.49 -0.76 -22.19
N LEU A 288 13.26 -1.26 -22.21
CA LEU A 288 12.32 -1.08 -21.11
C LEU A 288 11.53 -2.37 -20.91
N ASP A 289 11.43 -2.82 -19.65
CA ASP A 289 10.54 -3.92 -19.30
C ASP A 289 9.08 -3.41 -19.24
N PRO A 290 8.19 -3.86 -20.15
CA PRO A 290 6.85 -3.30 -20.27
C PRO A 290 5.97 -3.65 -19.06
N GLY A 291 5.73 -2.65 -18.20
CA GLY A 291 4.79 -2.75 -17.09
C GLY A 291 3.32 -2.50 -17.48
N ARG A 292 2.42 -2.55 -16.48
CA ARG A 292 1.01 -2.17 -16.65
C ARG A 292 0.78 -0.65 -16.65
N SER A 293 1.81 0.13 -16.33
CA SER A 293 1.75 1.60 -16.27
C SER A 293 1.89 2.22 -17.66
N PRO A 294 1.39 3.46 -17.87
CA PRO A 294 1.58 4.20 -19.11
C PRO A 294 3.06 4.39 -19.46
N LEU A 295 3.39 4.34 -20.74
CA LEU A 295 4.76 4.46 -21.25
C LEU A 295 5.24 5.92 -21.22
N LYS A 296 4.38 6.88 -21.61
CA LYS A 296 4.74 8.30 -21.77
C LYS A 296 5.48 8.92 -20.56
N PRO A 297 5.02 8.77 -19.29
CA PRO A 297 5.71 9.34 -18.12
C PRO A 297 7.09 8.72 -17.87
N THR A 298 7.32 7.52 -18.39
CA THR A 298 8.53 6.73 -18.19
C THR A 298 9.67 7.19 -19.11
N LEU A 299 9.35 7.92 -20.19
CA LEU A 299 10.32 8.39 -21.18
C LEU A 299 11.00 9.72 -20.83
N LEU A 300 10.65 10.34 -19.70
CA LEU A 300 11.26 11.60 -19.23
C LEU A 300 12.79 11.50 -19.17
N ASP A 301 13.31 10.37 -18.70
CA ASP A 301 14.75 10.10 -18.60
C ASP A 301 15.45 9.97 -19.98
N LEU A 302 14.70 9.83 -21.09
CA LEU A 302 15.21 9.82 -22.47
C LEU A 302 15.03 11.18 -23.18
N GLY A 303 14.81 12.26 -22.41
CA GLY A 303 14.69 13.61 -22.93
C GLY A 303 13.30 13.93 -23.49
N ALA A 304 12.24 13.30 -22.96
CA ALA A 304 10.86 13.64 -23.32
C ALA A 304 10.47 15.05 -22.84
N GLY A 305 10.25 15.96 -23.80
CA GLY A 305 9.66 17.29 -23.58
C GLY A 305 8.13 17.25 -23.48
N GLU A 306 7.44 18.37 -23.74
CA GLU A 306 5.96 18.48 -23.61
C GLU A 306 5.19 17.44 -24.47
N ASP A 307 5.75 17.02 -25.61
CA ASP A 307 5.18 15.97 -26.47
C ASP A 307 5.25 14.56 -25.83
N GLY A 308 6.14 14.36 -24.86
CA GLY A 308 6.26 13.19 -23.99
C GLY A 308 6.88 11.92 -24.58
N TRP A 309 7.43 11.96 -25.79
CA TRP A 309 8.08 10.81 -26.45
C TRP A 309 9.61 10.92 -26.61
N GLY A 310 10.16 12.12 -26.39
CA GLY A 310 11.60 12.37 -26.32
C GLY A 310 12.36 12.06 -27.60
N ARG A 311 13.55 11.45 -27.45
CA ARG A 311 14.42 11.06 -28.57
C ARG A 311 13.92 9.83 -29.34
N VAL A 312 12.95 9.10 -28.80
CA VAL A 312 12.46 7.85 -29.40
C VAL A 312 11.78 8.14 -30.73
N LYS A 313 12.22 7.45 -31.79
CA LYS A 313 11.64 7.55 -33.14
C LYS A 313 10.91 6.30 -33.59
N LEU A 314 11.09 5.18 -32.89
CA LEU A 314 10.50 3.89 -33.21
C LEU A 314 10.38 3.03 -31.95
N ILE A 315 9.26 2.31 -31.82
CA ILE A 315 9.03 1.36 -30.71
C ILE A 315 9.01 -0.06 -31.27
N VAL A 316 9.74 -0.97 -30.63
CA VAL A 316 9.75 -2.40 -30.95
C VAL A 316 9.25 -3.20 -29.75
N ILE A 317 8.15 -3.92 -29.89
CA ILE A 317 7.55 -4.73 -28.83
C ILE A 317 7.88 -6.20 -29.06
N HIS A 318 8.63 -6.80 -28.14
CA HIS A 318 8.94 -8.22 -28.20
C HIS A 318 7.75 -9.09 -27.76
N GLN A 319 7.52 -10.22 -28.44
CA GLN A 319 6.33 -11.07 -28.23
C GLN A 319 6.16 -11.60 -26.79
N ARG A 320 7.25 -11.82 -26.05
CA ARG A 320 7.22 -12.39 -24.70
C ARG A 320 7.07 -11.27 -23.66
N ILE A 321 5.86 -11.15 -23.10
CA ILE A 321 5.49 -10.24 -22.01
C ILE A 321 4.62 -11.02 -20.99
N ARG A 322 4.88 -10.87 -19.68
CA ARG A 322 4.18 -11.50 -18.54
C ARG A 322 2.95 -10.69 -18.14
N ALA A 323 2.99 -9.37 -18.36
CA ALA A 323 1.93 -8.46 -18.00
C ALA A 323 0.73 -8.47 -18.97
N GLY A 324 0.81 -9.20 -20.09
CA GLY A 324 -0.18 -9.29 -21.17
C GLY A 324 0.47 -9.77 -22.47
N THR A 325 -0.25 -9.78 -23.59
CA THR A 325 0.34 -10.09 -24.91
C THR A 325 0.94 -8.84 -25.57
N ALA A 326 1.95 -9.02 -26.44
CA ALA A 326 2.50 -7.92 -27.24
C ALA A 326 1.44 -7.19 -28.09
N LEU A 327 0.39 -7.90 -28.51
CA LEU A 327 -0.73 -7.32 -29.27
C LEU A 327 -1.63 -6.45 -28.39
N GLU A 328 -1.94 -6.89 -27.16
CA GLU A 328 -2.68 -6.07 -26.19
C GLU A 328 -1.89 -4.80 -25.83
N TYR A 329 -0.58 -4.93 -25.64
CA TYR A 329 0.28 -3.79 -25.36
C TYR A 329 0.33 -2.81 -26.54
N CYS A 330 0.41 -3.33 -27.77
CA CYS A 330 0.34 -2.53 -28.99
C CYS A 330 -0.99 -1.75 -29.06
N ARG A 331 -2.13 -2.41 -28.81
CA ARG A 331 -3.43 -1.74 -28.79
C ARG A 331 -3.48 -0.65 -27.74
N ARG A 332 -2.97 -0.91 -26.53
CA ARG A 332 -2.91 0.07 -25.45
C ARG A 332 -2.10 1.31 -25.87
N LEU A 333 -0.90 1.11 -26.40
CA LEU A 333 -0.04 2.22 -26.84
C LEU A 333 -0.70 3.07 -27.93
N VAL A 334 -1.31 2.43 -28.93
CA VAL A 334 -1.86 3.12 -30.09
C VAL A 334 -3.22 3.76 -29.78
N GLN A 335 -4.10 3.05 -29.05
CA GLN A 335 -5.48 3.46 -28.83
C GLN A 335 -5.68 4.24 -27.52
N GLU A 336 -5.08 3.77 -26.42
CA GLU A 336 -5.27 4.39 -25.10
C GLU A 336 -4.25 5.51 -24.84
N GLU A 337 -2.99 5.30 -25.22
CA GLU A 337 -1.91 6.28 -24.99
C GLU A 337 -1.68 7.23 -26.19
N ALA A 338 -2.43 7.03 -27.29
CA ALA A 338 -2.33 7.81 -28.53
C ALA A 338 -0.88 8.01 -29.01
N CYS A 339 -0.11 6.92 -29.03
CA CYS A 339 1.30 6.93 -29.45
C CYS A 339 1.45 7.40 -30.91
N PRO A 340 2.18 8.50 -31.17
CA PRO A 340 2.39 9.02 -32.51
C PRO A 340 3.54 8.32 -33.25
N LEU A 341 4.34 7.51 -32.55
CA LEU A 341 5.52 6.84 -33.10
C LEU A 341 5.13 5.54 -33.80
N PRO A 342 5.85 5.15 -34.87
CA PRO A 342 5.67 3.84 -35.47
C PRO A 342 5.99 2.74 -34.45
N VAL A 343 5.16 1.70 -34.43
CA VAL A 343 5.30 0.53 -33.56
C VAL A 343 5.51 -0.72 -34.42
N LEU A 344 6.53 -1.51 -34.12
CA LEU A 344 6.77 -2.83 -34.69
C LEU A 344 6.59 -3.91 -33.62
N VAL A 345 5.95 -5.02 -33.98
CA VAL A 345 5.86 -6.20 -33.11
C VAL A 345 6.88 -7.24 -33.55
N ALA A 346 7.80 -7.60 -32.66
CA ALA A 346 8.92 -8.48 -32.94
C ALA A 346 8.68 -9.91 -32.42
N SER A 347 8.89 -10.90 -33.28
CA SER A 347 8.89 -12.33 -32.93
C SER A 347 9.73 -13.18 -33.88
N SER A 348 9.73 -14.50 -33.69
CA SER A 348 10.25 -15.46 -34.68
C SER A 348 9.54 -15.33 -36.05
N GLU A 349 10.24 -15.77 -37.09
CA GLU A 349 9.79 -15.75 -38.50
C GLU A 349 8.66 -16.74 -38.80
N GLU A 350 8.45 -17.71 -37.92
CA GLU A 350 7.40 -18.71 -38.04
C GLU A 350 6.02 -18.05 -38.20
N GLU A 351 5.27 -18.41 -39.25
CA GLU A 351 3.98 -17.78 -39.60
C GLU A 351 4.02 -16.24 -39.74
N ALA A 352 5.14 -15.67 -40.22
CA ALA A 352 5.34 -14.22 -40.32
C ALA A 352 4.16 -13.45 -40.93
N ASN A 353 3.54 -13.96 -42.00
CA ASN A 353 2.38 -13.30 -42.62
C ASN A 353 1.16 -13.23 -41.69
N LEU A 354 0.89 -14.29 -40.91
CA LEU A 354 -0.20 -14.29 -39.95
C LEU A 354 0.09 -13.35 -38.78
N LYS A 355 1.32 -13.37 -38.27
CA LYS A 355 1.77 -12.49 -37.19
C LYS A 355 1.76 -11.02 -37.61
N ARG A 356 2.15 -10.73 -38.85
CA ARG A 356 2.03 -9.42 -39.52
C ARG A 356 0.60 -8.92 -39.54
N ASN A 357 -0.34 -9.71 -40.04
CA ASN A 357 -1.75 -9.32 -40.09
C ASN A 357 -2.32 -9.06 -38.69
N ARG A 358 -1.93 -9.87 -37.69
CA ARG A 358 -2.33 -9.67 -36.28
C ARG A 358 -1.72 -8.42 -35.66
N ALA A 359 -0.46 -8.11 -35.96
CA ALA A 359 0.22 -6.91 -35.48
C ALA A 359 -0.44 -5.65 -36.06
N ILE A 360 -0.69 -5.63 -37.37
CA ILE A 360 -1.39 -4.52 -38.06
C ILE A 360 -2.80 -4.33 -37.49
N ALA A 361 -3.54 -5.42 -37.26
CA ALA A 361 -4.86 -5.36 -36.62
C ALA A 361 -4.81 -4.84 -35.17
N ALA A 362 -3.66 -4.92 -34.49
CA ALA A 362 -3.43 -4.37 -33.16
C ALA A 362 -2.93 -2.90 -33.18
N GLY A 363 -2.76 -2.31 -34.36
CA GLY A 363 -2.30 -0.93 -34.55
C GLY A 363 -0.80 -0.78 -34.84
N ALA A 364 -0.05 -1.87 -34.99
CA ALA A 364 1.35 -1.80 -35.38
C ALA A 364 1.49 -1.41 -36.86
N VAL A 365 2.62 -0.79 -37.22
CA VAL A 365 2.97 -0.48 -38.60
C VAL A 365 3.36 -1.75 -39.36
N ASP A 366 4.14 -2.63 -38.72
CA ASP A 366 4.53 -3.91 -39.29
C ASP A 366 4.96 -4.93 -38.22
N HIS A 367 5.23 -6.16 -38.67
CA HIS A 367 5.86 -7.21 -37.90
C HIS A 367 7.36 -7.30 -38.23
N LEU A 368 8.18 -7.47 -37.19
CA LEU A 368 9.61 -7.64 -37.30
C LEU A 368 9.97 -9.10 -37.01
N ALA A 369 10.31 -9.87 -38.04
CA ALA A 369 10.88 -11.20 -37.88
C ALA A 369 12.32 -11.09 -37.35
N VAL A 370 12.57 -11.64 -36.17
CA VAL A 370 13.90 -11.64 -35.54
C VAL A 370 14.39 -13.07 -35.38
N GLU A 371 15.28 -13.47 -36.27
CA GLU A 371 15.97 -14.75 -36.23
C GLU A 371 17.48 -14.55 -35.96
N PRO A 372 18.14 -15.50 -35.29
CA PRO A 372 19.60 -15.54 -35.27
C PRO A 372 20.13 -15.48 -36.72
N PHE A 373 21.17 -14.68 -36.96
CA PHE A 373 21.87 -14.52 -38.25
C PHE A 373 21.24 -13.60 -39.32
N HIS A 374 19.99 -13.12 -39.17
CA HIS A 374 19.34 -12.22 -40.15
C HIS A 374 19.42 -10.72 -39.81
N VAL A 375 20.54 -10.26 -39.27
CA VAL A 375 20.76 -8.87 -38.82
C VAL A 375 20.53 -7.84 -39.94
N LEU A 376 20.94 -8.15 -41.18
CA LEU A 376 20.74 -7.26 -42.32
C LEU A 376 19.26 -7.04 -42.66
N SER A 377 18.41 -8.05 -42.44
CA SER A 377 16.95 -7.93 -42.63
C SER A 377 16.36 -6.99 -41.59
N VAL A 378 16.73 -7.19 -40.31
CA VAL A 378 16.32 -6.30 -39.21
C VAL A 378 16.73 -4.87 -39.48
N LEU A 379 17.99 -4.62 -39.87
CA LEU A 379 18.48 -3.28 -40.23
C LEU A 379 17.66 -2.63 -41.35
N ARG A 380 17.39 -3.36 -42.43
CA ARG A 380 16.60 -2.87 -43.56
C ARG A 380 15.17 -2.52 -43.15
N THR A 381 14.53 -3.33 -42.30
CA THR A 381 13.17 -3.08 -41.82
C THR A 381 13.12 -1.86 -40.90
N LEU A 382 14.09 -1.67 -40.02
CA LEU A 382 14.19 -0.48 -39.18
C LEU A 382 14.42 0.77 -40.03
N ASP A 383 15.32 0.71 -41.02
CA ASP A 383 15.58 1.80 -41.96
C ASP A 383 14.34 2.18 -42.78
N ALA A 384 13.67 1.19 -43.37
CA ALA A 384 12.49 1.42 -44.19
C ALA A 384 11.35 2.01 -43.37
N THR A 385 11.13 1.47 -42.16
CA THR A 385 10.11 2.01 -41.24
C THR A 385 10.44 3.45 -40.84
N LEU A 386 11.68 3.74 -40.45
CA LEU A 386 12.06 5.10 -40.07
C LEU A 386 11.93 6.07 -41.26
N ALA A 387 12.38 5.70 -42.46
CA ALA A 387 12.28 6.55 -43.64
C ALA A 387 10.84 6.90 -44.05
N LEU A 388 9.86 6.06 -43.69
CA LEU A 388 8.44 6.31 -43.96
C LEU A 388 7.78 7.26 -42.94
N PHE A 389 8.38 7.42 -41.76
CA PHE A 389 7.79 8.12 -40.61
C PHE A 389 8.70 9.24 -40.05
N SER A 390 9.85 9.50 -40.68
CA SER A 390 10.84 10.53 -40.30
C SER A 390 10.60 11.88 -40.94
#